data_AF-A0A501X1Q7-F1
#
_entry.id   AF-A0A501X1Q7-F1
#
_cell.length_a   1.000
_cell.length_b   1.000
_cell.length_c   1.000
_cell.angle_alpha   90.00
_cell.angle_beta   90.00
_cell.angle_gamma   90.00
#
_symmetry.space_group_name_H-M   'P 1'
#
loop_
_entity.id
_entity.type
_entity.pdbx_description
1 polymer ?
#
loop_
_entity_poly.entity_id
_entity_poly.type
_entity_poly.pdbx_seq_one_letter_code
_entity_poly.pdbx_strand_id
1 'polypeptide(L)'
;MSEFIPFTQADIASLVSPRAGETKIGQCVHLANHEHPLEAILTTAKAHGAQFAIVGVGEDIGPRANLGRGGATDAFTTSMRQWLNLQSNRFLSGAECLILGQVHTADLQLQAQDGEGASLTHLRQAVERLDERVIKLVSAIQAAGLEPIVIGGGHNNAYGLLMATSAHYQRQVAAVNLDPHSDFRLLEGRHSGNGFSYAANRGALGYYHVLGLHELKNSEANLQQLTEFGGTWHSLQQIWIRREISLTQALQDIANKLNQTALPVALELDVDAIAKMPSSASTAAGIPLLDAAHYISYIASRCPCAYLHLAEAAPSCHEAGIEAGFRDVGQSISELIYAYVQARCQFLAR
;
A
#
# COMPACT_ATOMS: atom_id res chain seq x y z
N MET A 1 8.44 23.90 -4.89
CA MET A 1 7.24 23.60 -4.08
C MET A 1 7.57 22.44 -3.16
N SER A 2 6.97 22.34 -1.98
CA SER A 2 7.17 21.18 -1.09
C SER A 2 6.77 19.89 -1.82
N GLU A 3 7.56 18.81 -1.68
CA GLU A 3 7.25 17.47 -2.22
C GLU A 3 6.32 16.67 -1.30
N PHE A 4 5.84 17.30 -0.23
CA PHE A 4 5.03 16.71 0.83
C PHE A 4 3.89 17.66 1.21
N ILE A 5 2.70 17.11 1.34
CA ILE A 5 1.47 17.78 1.80
C ILE A 5 1.11 17.18 3.16
N PRO A 6 1.27 17.92 4.28
CA PRO A 6 0.92 17.41 5.60
C PRO A 6 -0.59 17.31 5.78
N PHE A 7 -1.04 16.32 6.56
CA PHE A 7 -2.41 16.22 7.04
C PHE A 7 -2.54 16.90 8.41
N THR A 8 -3.43 17.87 8.51
CA THR A 8 -3.42 18.87 9.58
C THR A 8 -4.70 18.85 10.42
N GLN A 9 -4.71 19.70 11.45
CA GLN A 9 -5.90 19.94 12.25
C GLN A 9 -7.08 20.49 11.42
N ALA A 10 -6.81 21.26 10.36
CA ALA A 10 -7.85 21.76 9.47
C ALA A 10 -8.54 20.62 8.70
N ASP A 11 -7.75 19.63 8.26
CA ASP A 11 -8.28 18.44 7.58
C ASP A 11 -9.16 17.62 8.54
N ILE A 12 -8.70 17.39 9.77
CA ILE A 12 -9.51 16.74 10.83
C ILE A 12 -10.82 17.47 11.05
N ALA A 13 -10.80 18.80 11.18
CA ALA A 13 -11.99 19.59 11.43
C ALA A 13 -13.03 19.47 10.30
N SER A 14 -12.58 19.20 9.06
CA SER A 14 -13.46 19.00 7.91
C SER A 14 -13.97 17.57 7.73
N LEU A 15 -13.23 16.56 8.22
CA LEU A 15 -13.52 15.15 7.98
C LEU A 15 -14.19 14.47 9.16
N VAL A 16 -13.84 14.83 10.39
CA VAL A 16 -14.32 14.14 11.61
C VAL A 16 -15.62 14.76 12.08
N SER A 17 -16.63 13.92 12.25
CA SER A 17 -17.96 14.30 12.77
C SER A 17 -18.10 13.83 14.23
N PRO A 18 -17.79 14.68 15.22
CA PRO A 18 -17.90 14.30 16.63
C PRO A 18 -19.37 14.12 17.04
N ARG A 19 -19.61 13.18 17.95
CA ARG A 19 -20.94 12.92 18.53
C ARG A 19 -20.81 12.73 20.04
N ALA A 20 -21.71 13.36 20.80
CA ALA A 20 -21.70 13.25 22.26
C ALA A 20 -21.77 11.78 22.72
N GLY A 21 -20.89 11.40 23.64
CA GLY A 21 -20.77 10.02 24.14
C GLY A 21 -19.90 9.09 23.29
N GLU A 22 -19.39 9.55 22.16
CA GLU A 22 -18.46 8.80 21.30
C GLU A 22 -17.07 9.45 21.32
N THR A 23 -16.02 8.65 21.12
CA THR A 23 -14.69 9.12 20.79
C THR A 23 -14.30 8.51 19.46
N LYS A 24 -13.98 9.34 18.48
CA LYS A 24 -13.56 8.92 17.14
C LYS A 24 -12.05 8.73 17.10
N ILE A 25 -11.56 7.83 16.24
CA ILE A 25 -10.12 7.65 16.00
C ILE A 25 -9.45 8.98 15.64
N GLY A 26 -10.10 9.79 14.79
CA GLY A 26 -9.58 11.10 14.38
C GLY A 26 -9.40 12.11 15.51
N GLN A 27 -9.95 11.85 16.71
CA GLN A 27 -9.74 12.67 17.90
C GLN A 27 -8.52 12.22 18.72
N CYS A 28 -7.93 11.06 18.40
CA CYS A 28 -6.87 10.42 19.18
C CYS A 28 -5.53 10.30 18.43
N VAL A 29 -5.56 10.38 17.08
CA VAL A 29 -4.36 10.28 16.24
C VAL A 29 -3.41 11.47 16.42
N HIS A 30 -2.13 11.23 16.13
CA HIS A 30 -1.19 12.32 15.89
C HIS A 30 -1.38 12.90 14.49
N LEU A 31 -1.08 14.19 14.32
CA LEU A 31 -1.23 14.92 13.06
C LEU A 31 0.06 15.60 12.68
N ALA A 32 0.24 15.80 11.38
CA ALA A 32 1.26 16.69 10.85
C ALA A 32 0.81 18.17 10.94
N ASN A 33 1.71 19.08 10.61
CA ASN A 33 1.42 20.52 10.51
C ASN A 33 2.32 21.17 9.46
N HIS A 34 1.95 22.37 9.01
CA HIS A 34 2.73 23.12 8.01
C HIS A 34 3.90 23.92 8.63
N GLU A 35 3.91 24.08 9.94
CA GLU A 35 4.83 24.99 10.64
C GLU A 35 6.16 24.33 11.00
N HIS A 36 6.21 23.00 11.00
CA HIS A 36 7.39 22.22 11.34
C HIS A 36 7.92 21.41 10.16
N PRO A 37 9.26 21.23 10.05
CA PRO A 37 9.83 20.34 9.06
C PRO A 37 9.42 18.89 9.33
N LEU A 38 9.41 18.07 8.27
CA LEU A 38 9.01 16.66 8.31
C LEU A 38 9.69 15.88 9.45
N GLU A 39 11.00 16.04 9.63
CA GLU A 39 11.79 15.34 10.66
C GLU A 39 11.31 15.67 12.08
N ALA A 40 10.94 16.93 12.33
CA ALA A 40 10.44 17.36 13.63
C ALA A 40 9.03 16.81 13.89
N ILE A 41 8.17 16.75 12.87
CA ILE A 41 6.85 16.13 12.95
C ILE A 41 6.98 14.65 13.34
N LEU A 42 7.81 13.91 12.61
CA LEU A 42 8.02 12.47 12.82
C LEU A 42 8.61 12.18 14.21
N THR A 43 9.65 12.92 14.60
CA THR A 43 10.30 12.76 15.92
C THR A 43 9.34 13.07 17.06
N THR A 44 8.52 14.12 16.90
CA THR A 44 7.51 14.49 17.91
C THR A 44 6.45 13.42 18.03
N ALA A 45 5.90 12.92 16.92
CA ALA A 45 4.91 11.86 16.95
C ALA A 45 5.47 10.59 17.61
N LYS A 46 6.70 10.20 17.26
CA LYS A 46 7.38 9.05 17.87
C LYS A 46 7.54 9.22 19.38
N ALA A 47 7.98 10.40 19.83
CA ALA A 47 8.16 10.70 21.26
C ALA A 47 6.83 10.65 22.05
N HIS A 48 5.70 10.87 21.39
CA HIS A 48 4.37 10.78 22.00
C HIS A 48 3.70 9.40 21.86
N GLY A 49 4.44 8.39 21.38
CA GLY A 49 3.97 7.01 21.35
C GLY A 49 3.43 6.53 20.00
N ALA A 50 3.51 7.35 18.94
CA ALA A 50 3.19 6.87 17.60
C ALA A 50 4.13 5.72 17.21
N GLN A 51 3.55 4.71 16.59
CA GLN A 51 4.25 3.55 16.04
C GLN A 51 4.17 3.53 14.52
N PHE A 52 3.05 3.99 13.96
CA PHE A 52 2.78 3.96 12.53
C PHE A 52 2.67 5.37 11.95
N ALA A 53 3.18 5.56 10.74
CA ALA A 53 2.92 6.76 9.95
C ALA A 53 2.08 6.37 8.72
N ILE A 54 0.83 6.85 8.68
CA ILE A 54 -0.09 6.64 7.57
C ILE A 54 0.13 7.75 6.55
N VAL A 55 0.47 7.38 5.31
CA VAL A 55 0.84 8.31 4.24
C VAL A 55 0.21 7.91 2.91
N GLY A 56 -0.24 8.90 2.15
CA GLY A 56 -0.80 8.70 0.82
C GLY A 56 0.19 8.98 -0.31
N VAL A 57 0.04 8.27 -1.42
CA VAL A 57 0.70 8.59 -2.70
C VAL A 57 -0.38 8.78 -3.76
N GLY A 58 -1.10 9.91 -3.73
CA GLY A 58 -2.21 10.16 -4.64
C GLY A 58 -1.77 10.39 -6.08
N GLU A 59 -1.65 9.33 -6.88
CA GLU A 59 -1.26 9.38 -8.29
C GLU A 59 -1.94 8.29 -9.11
N ASP A 60 -1.89 8.41 -10.43
CA ASP A 60 -2.35 7.37 -11.35
C ASP A 60 -1.43 7.24 -12.60
N ILE A 61 -0.22 7.78 -12.49
CA ILE A 61 0.81 7.80 -13.52
C ILE A 61 1.30 6.38 -13.78
N GLY A 62 1.55 5.60 -12.73
CA GLY A 62 2.05 4.24 -12.85
C GLY A 62 1.11 3.29 -13.58
N PRO A 63 -0.20 3.24 -13.23
CA PRO A 63 -1.19 2.48 -13.97
C PRO A 63 -1.28 2.91 -15.44
N ARG A 64 -1.28 4.22 -15.72
CA ARG A 64 -1.29 4.75 -17.09
C ARG A 64 -0.01 4.39 -17.87
N ALA A 65 1.15 4.42 -17.21
CA ALA A 65 2.43 3.99 -17.76
C ALA A 65 2.49 2.48 -18.05
N ASN A 66 1.58 1.70 -17.44
CA ASN A 66 1.36 0.28 -17.68
C ASN A 66 0.18 0.03 -18.64
N LEU A 67 -0.28 1.06 -19.37
CA LEU A 67 -1.41 0.99 -20.31
C LEU A 67 -2.75 0.66 -19.65
N GLY A 68 -2.84 0.81 -18.32
CA GLY A 68 -4.05 0.66 -17.53
C GLY A 68 -4.88 1.95 -17.46
N ARG A 69 -6.00 1.88 -16.73
CA ARG A 69 -6.86 3.03 -16.44
C ARG A 69 -6.33 3.78 -15.23
N GLY A 70 -6.41 5.11 -15.27
CA GLY A 70 -6.12 5.96 -14.11
C GLY A 70 -7.26 5.97 -13.09
N GLY A 71 -7.10 6.76 -12.02
CA GLY A 71 -8.13 6.95 -10.97
C GLY A 71 -7.72 6.67 -9.53
N ALA A 72 -6.48 6.24 -9.27
CA ALA A 72 -5.99 5.90 -7.93
C ALA A 72 -5.56 7.12 -7.07
N THR A 73 -5.87 8.35 -7.52
CA THR A 73 -5.43 9.61 -6.88
C THR A 73 -6.10 9.86 -5.52
N ASP A 74 -7.34 9.40 -5.35
CA ASP A 74 -8.20 9.83 -4.24
C ASP A 74 -8.26 8.82 -3.07
N ALA A 75 -7.53 7.71 -3.17
CA ALA A 75 -7.58 6.60 -2.21
C ALA A 75 -7.33 7.08 -0.77
N PHE A 76 -6.21 7.77 -0.52
CA PHE A 76 -5.84 8.21 0.82
C PHE A 76 -6.90 9.11 1.47
N THR A 77 -7.33 10.17 0.80
CA THR A 77 -8.32 11.13 1.33
C THR A 77 -9.65 10.42 1.62
N THR A 78 -10.05 9.52 0.72
CA THR A 78 -11.25 8.71 0.85
C THR A 78 -11.18 7.79 2.07
N SER A 79 -10.06 7.10 2.25
CA SER A 79 -9.82 6.24 3.41
C SER A 79 -9.81 7.03 4.71
N MET A 80 -9.15 8.20 4.75
CA MET A 80 -9.11 9.03 5.95
C MET A 80 -10.50 9.55 6.33
N ARG A 81 -11.34 9.92 5.36
CA ARG A 81 -12.74 10.33 5.62
C ARG A 81 -13.52 9.27 6.37
N GLN A 82 -13.32 7.99 6.05
CA GLN A 82 -14.02 6.88 6.71
C GLN A 82 -13.33 6.46 8.03
N TRP A 83 -12.03 6.17 7.97
CA TRP A 83 -11.27 5.56 9.07
C TRP A 83 -11.24 6.46 10.31
N LEU A 84 -11.05 7.77 10.12
CA LEU A 84 -11.01 8.73 11.23
C LEU A 84 -12.35 8.86 11.97
N ASN A 85 -13.46 8.44 11.36
CA ASN A 85 -14.80 8.44 11.95
C ASN A 85 -15.21 7.11 12.60
N LEU A 86 -14.32 6.09 12.57
CA LEU A 86 -14.49 4.88 13.36
C LEU A 86 -14.29 5.18 14.86
N GLN A 87 -14.77 4.28 15.70
CA GLN A 87 -14.70 4.44 17.15
C GLN A 87 -13.29 4.19 17.67
N SER A 88 -12.80 5.11 18.48
CA SER A 88 -11.68 4.86 19.40
C SER A 88 -12.24 4.12 20.62
N ASN A 89 -11.80 2.88 20.85
CA ASN A 89 -12.28 2.05 21.96
C ASN A 89 -11.24 1.00 22.39
N ARG A 90 -11.65 0.02 23.19
CA ARG A 90 -10.80 -1.05 23.74
C ARG A 90 -10.05 -1.91 22.69
N PHE A 91 -10.44 -1.85 21.42
CA PHE A 91 -9.85 -2.64 20.34
C PHE A 91 -8.82 -1.85 19.53
N LEU A 92 -9.00 -0.53 19.38
CA LEU A 92 -8.07 0.36 18.69
C LEU A 92 -8.26 1.79 19.21
N SER A 93 -7.18 2.43 19.66
CA SER A 93 -7.25 3.79 20.21
C SER A 93 -7.06 4.87 19.15
N GLY A 94 -6.17 4.61 18.19
CA GLY A 94 -5.71 5.59 17.20
C GLY A 94 -4.45 6.36 17.62
N ALA A 95 -4.10 6.37 18.91
CA ALA A 95 -2.91 7.06 19.43
C ALA A 95 -1.59 6.44 18.92
N GLU A 96 -1.63 5.19 18.48
CA GLU A 96 -0.49 4.53 17.84
C GLU A 96 -0.20 5.05 16.41
N CYS A 97 -1.07 5.88 15.84
CA CYS A 97 -0.98 6.33 14.45
C CYS A 97 -0.73 7.84 14.33
N LEU A 98 0.21 8.21 13.47
CA LEU A 98 0.35 9.53 12.87
C LEU A 98 -0.31 9.53 11.50
N ILE A 99 -1.26 10.43 11.25
CA ILE A 99 -1.71 10.75 9.89
C ILE A 99 -0.76 11.80 9.34
N LEU A 100 0.18 11.35 8.50
CA LEU A 100 1.26 12.20 8.04
C LEU A 100 0.80 13.13 6.93
N GLY A 101 -0.01 12.63 5.99
CA GLY A 101 -0.40 13.35 4.78
C GLY A 101 0.01 12.60 3.53
N GLN A 102 0.41 13.32 2.48
CA GLN A 102 0.64 12.72 1.16
C GLN A 102 1.91 13.22 0.50
N VAL A 103 2.49 12.38 -0.35
CA VAL A 103 3.45 12.84 -1.36
C VAL A 103 2.75 13.85 -2.28
N HIS A 104 3.40 14.98 -2.55
CA HIS A 104 2.89 15.93 -3.53
C HIS A 104 3.17 15.39 -4.93
N THR A 105 2.12 15.20 -5.72
CA THR A 105 2.19 14.57 -7.05
C THR A 105 1.68 15.48 -8.17
N ALA A 106 1.11 16.65 -7.85
CA ALA A 106 0.41 17.49 -8.83
C ALA A 106 1.29 17.93 -10.01
N ASP A 107 2.58 18.18 -9.78
CA ASP A 107 3.55 18.52 -10.84
C ASP A 107 4.04 17.31 -11.65
N LEU A 108 3.77 16.09 -11.18
CA LEU A 108 4.07 14.83 -11.88
C LEU A 108 2.85 14.30 -12.65
N GLN A 109 1.63 14.66 -12.23
CA GLN A 109 0.38 14.29 -12.89
C GLN A 109 0.31 14.92 -14.29
N LEU A 110 0.82 14.19 -15.30
CA LEU A 110 0.76 14.61 -16.70
C LEU A 110 -0.68 14.51 -17.19
N GLN A 111 -1.31 15.66 -17.47
CA GLN A 111 -2.62 15.71 -18.11
C GLN A 111 -2.48 15.43 -19.62
N ALA A 112 -3.52 14.88 -20.24
CA ALA A 112 -3.59 14.84 -21.70
C ALA A 112 -3.65 16.28 -22.22
N GLN A 113 -2.72 16.67 -23.08
CA GLN A 113 -2.83 17.91 -23.84
C GLN A 113 -3.49 17.58 -25.18
N ASP A 114 -4.51 18.34 -25.57
CA ASP A 114 -5.10 18.33 -26.90
C ASP A 114 -5.64 16.97 -27.41
N GLY A 115 -6.15 16.12 -26.50
CA GLY A 115 -6.81 14.85 -26.85
C GLY A 115 -5.85 13.71 -27.19
N GLU A 116 -4.53 13.97 -27.25
CA GLU A 116 -3.50 12.95 -27.25
C GLU A 116 -3.02 12.72 -25.80
N GLY A 117 -3.13 11.49 -25.31
CA GLY A 117 -2.64 11.15 -23.98
C GLY A 117 -1.15 11.49 -23.83
N ALA A 118 -0.70 11.74 -22.60
CA ALA A 118 0.73 11.90 -22.32
C ALA A 118 1.53 10.74 -22.92
N SER A 119 2.63 11.04 -23.63
CA SER A 119 3.48 10.00 -24.22
C SER A 119 3.92 8.99 -23.15
N LEU A 120 3.89 7.71 -23.51
CA LEU A 120 4.28 6.59 -22.63
C LEU A 120 5.67 6.82 -22.01
N THR A 121 6.61 7.39 -22.77
CA THR A 121 7.95 7.74 -22.29
C THR A 121 7.90 8.77 -21.17
N HIS A 122 7.10 9.83 -21.30
CA HIS A 122 6.97 10.86 -20.27
C HIS A 122 6.28 10.32 -19.01
N LEU A 123 5.29 9.45 -19.16
CA LEU A 123 4.67 8.76 -18.02
C LEU A 123 5.70 7.93 -17.26
N ARG A 124 6.49 7.11 -17.96
CA ARG A 124 7.55 6.29 -17.34
C ARG A 124 8.61 7.14 -16.62
N GLN A 125 9.02 8.27 -17.20
CA GLN A 125 9.92 9.24 -16.55
C GLN A 125 9.30 9.92 -15.32
N ALA A 126 7.99 10.20 -15.35
CA ALA A 126 7.29 10.76 -14.21
C ALA A 126 7.20 9.76 -13.04
N VAL A 127 7.04 8.46 -13.33
CA VAL A 127 7.12 7.39 -12.31
C VAL A 127 8.51 7.34 -11.68
N GLU A 128 9.59 7.47 -12.45
CA GLU A 128 10.96 7.50 -11.89
C GLU A 128 11.17 8.68 -10.92
N ARG A 129 10.65 9.86 -11.26
CA ARG A 129 10.68 11.04 -10.37
C ARG A 129 9.81 10.85 -9.13
N LEU A 130 8.69 10.15 -9.27
CA LEU A 130 7.83 9.78 -8.15
C LEU A 130 8.55 8.82 -7.20
N ASP A 131 9.27 7.81 -7.75
CA ASP A 131 10.05 6.84 -6.98
C ASP A 131 11.03 7.57 -6.03
N GLU A 132 11.72 8.62 -6.51
CA GLU A 132 12.64 9.43 -5.70
C GLU A 132 11.93 10.10 -4.50
N ARG A 133 10.71 10.64 -4.72
CA ARG A 133 9.92 11.28 -3.65
C ARG A 133 9.43 10.28 -2.62
N VAL A 134 8.97 9.12 -3.08
CA VAL A 134 8.54 8.02 -2.22
C VAL A 134 9.73 7.55 -1.37
N ILE A 135 10.90 7.32 -1.98
CA ILE A 135 12.12 6.90 -1.28
C ILE A 135 12.48 7.90 -0.18
N LYS A 136 12.51 9.19 -0.51
CA LYS A 136 12.87 10.27 0.43
C LYS A 136 11.93 10.33 1.63
N LEU A 137 10.62 10.31 1.39
CA LEU A 137 9.61 10.40 2.45
C LEU A 137 9.64 9.17 3.36
N VAL A 138 9.69 7.97 2.77
CA VAL A 138 9.67 6.70 3.52
C VAL A 138 10.96 6.49 4.29
N SER A 139 12.10 6.90 3.73
CA SER A 139 13.39 6.89 4.46
C SER A 139 13.32 7.76 5.71
N ALA A 140 12.69 8.94 5.64
CA ALA A 140 12.54 9.82 6.80
C ALA A 140 11.63 9.19 7.88
N ILE A 141 10.51 8.56 7.46
CA ILE A 141 9.61 7.85 8.37
C ILE A 141 10.35 6.73 9.13
N GLN A 142 11.06 5.87 8.40
CA GLN A 142 11.79 4.75 8.99
C GLN A 142 12.96 5.23 9.86
N ALA A 143 13.68 6.28 9.45
CA ALA A 143 14.74 6.88 10.26
C ALA A 143 14.24 7.43 11.61
N ALA A 144 12.98 7.89 11.67
CA ALA A 144 12.33 8.28 12.92
C ALA A 144 11.82 7.10 13.76
N GLY A 145 12.01 5.85 13.31
CA GLY A 145 11.57 4.65 14.00
C GLY A 145 10.05 4.42 13.94
N LEU A 146 9.39 4.96 12.91
CA LEU A 146 7.98 4.73 12.62
C LEU A 146 7.83 3.71 11.47
N GLU A 147 6.79 2.89 11.54
CA GLU A 147 6.47 1.89 10.51
C GLU A 147 5.49 2.51 9.49
N PRO A 148 5.84 2.60 8.19
CA PRO A 148 4.96 3.18 7.18
C PRO A 148 3.72 2.32 6.90
N ILE A 149 2.56 2.97 6.78
CA ILE A 149 1.36 2.41 6.16
C ILE A 149 1.03 3.30 4.96
N VAL A 150 1.24 2.78 3.76
CA VAL A 150 1.16 3.56 2.52
C VAL A 150 -0.12 3.23 1.78
N ILE A 151 -0.86 4.27 1.40
CA ILE A 151 -2.15 4.15 0.72
C ILE A 151 -2.09 4.82 -0.65
N GLY A 152 -2.47 4.05 -1.67
CA GLY A 152 -2.81 4.58 -2.97
C GLY A 152 -1.62 4.87 -3.86
N GLY A 153 -1.98 5.45 -5.00
CA GLY A 153 -1.17 5.38 -6.19
C GLY A 153 -1.30 4.00 -6.84
N GLY A 154 -0.51 3.78 -7.88
CA GLY A 154 -0.37 2.45 -8.43
C GLY A 154 0.64 1.60 -7.67
N HIS A 155 0.70 0.32 -8.03
CA HIS A 155 1.63 -0.64 -7.45
C HIS A 155 3.10 -0.36 -7.80
N ASN A 156 3.37 0.63 -8.67
CA ASN A 156 4.72 1.14 -8.96
C ASN A 156 5.44 1.58 -7.68
N ASN A 157 4.69 2.12 -6.71
CA ASN A 157 5.24 2.63 -5.46
C ASN A 157 6.01 1.56 -4.66
N ALA A 158 5.71 0.26 -4.87
CA ALA A 158 6.45 -0.84 -4.26
C ALA A 158 7.97 -0.73 -4.48
N TYR A 159 8.43 -0.24 -5.65
CA TYR A 159 9.86 -0.04 -5.89
C TYR A 159 10.46 0.97 -4.90
N GLY A 160 9.87 2.17 -4.79
CA GLY A 160 10.37 3.19 -3.88
C GLY A 160 10.35 2.75 -2.42
N LEU A 161 9.30 2.02 -2.02
CA LEU A 161 9.16 1.46 -0.67
C LEU A 161 10.22 0.40 -0.35
N LEU A 162 10.46 -0.53 -1.27
CA LEU A 162 11.49 -1.56 -1.13
C LEU A 162 12.89 -0.94 -1.11
N MET A 163 13.17 0.04 -1.96
CA MET A 163 14.47 0.72 -1.99
C MET A 163 14.75 1.48 -0.68
N ALA A 164 13.79 2.25 -0.16
CA ALA A 164 13.93 2.95 1.12
C ALA A 164 14.14 1.96 2.28
N THR A 165 13.32 0.91 2.32
CA THR A 165 13.39 -0.11 3.36
C THR A 165 14.72 -0.87 3.33
N SER A 166 15.17 -1.26 2.14
CA SER A 166 16.46 -1.94 1.98
C SER A 166 17.61 -1.08 2.46
N ALA A 167 17.60 0.22 2.12
CA ALA A 167 18.61 1.18 2.57
C ALA A 167 18.58 1.37 4.10
N HIS A 168 17.39 1.49 4.69
CA HIS A 168 17.23 1.67 6.14
C HIS A 168 17.79 0.48 6.94
N TYR A 169 17.46 -0.75 6.53
CA TYR A 169 17.94 -1.97 7.20
C TYR A 169 19.34 -2.41 6.74
N GLN A 170 19.92 -1.75 5.73
CA GLN A 170 21.17 -2.11 5.06
C GLN A 170 21.21 -3.58 4.60
N ARG A 171 20.04 -4.11 4.19
CA ARG A 171 19.83 -5.51 3.83
C ARG A 171 18.77 -5.58 2.74
N GLN A 172 18.72 -6.71 2.04
CA GLN A 172 17.58 -7.03 1.18
C GLN A 172 16.29 -7.12 2.01
N VAL A 173 15.16 -7.00 1.32
CA VAL A 173 13.81 -7.11 1.87
C VAL A 173 13.15 -8.36 1.29
N ALA A 174 12.40 -9.08 2.12
CA ALA A 174 11.48 -10.11 1.66
C ALA A 174 10.10 -9.48 1.42
N ALA A 175 9.46 -9.73 0.28
CA ALA A 175 8.12 -9.22 0.01
C ALA A 175 7.11 -10.36 -0.13
N VAL A 176 5.91 -10.14 0.41
CA VAL A 176 4.73 -10.92 0.08
C VAL A 176 3.65 -9.99 -0.44
N ASN A 177 3.06 -10.36 -1.57
CA ASN A 177 2.07 -9.56 -2.27
C ASN A 177 0.76 -10.33 -2.47
N LEU A 178 -0.36 -9.78 -2.01
CA LEU A 178 -1.68 -10.28 -2.35
C LEU A 178 -2.18 -9.59 -3.62
N ASP A 179 -2.09 -10.28 -4.75
CA ASP A 179 -2.25 -9.65 -6.07
C ASP A 179 -2.60 -10.70 -7.15
N PRO A 180 -3.55 -10.41 -8.05
CA PRO A 180 -3.79 -11.26 -9.22
C PRO A 180 -2.63 -11.27 -10.22
N HIS A 181 -1.79 -10.26 -10.25
CA HIS A 181 -0.61 -10.11 -11.09
C HIS A 181 0.66 -10.40 -10.26
N SER A 182 1.73 -10.83 -10.91
CA SER A 182 3.01 -10.95 -10.21
C SER A 182 3.73 -9.61 -10.02
N ASP A 183 3.36 -8.59 -10.82
CA ASP A 183 4.03 -7.29 -10.91
C ASP A 183 5.57 -7.37 -11.03
N PHE A 184 6.00 -8.42 -11.72
CA PHE A 184 7.38 -8.76 -11.98
C PHE A 184 7.73 -8.64 -13.47
N ARG A 185 7.10 -7.68 -14.18
CA ARG A 185 7.30 -7.48 -15.63
C ARG A 185 8.69 -6.95 -15.98
N LEU A 186 8.98 -6.93 -17.27
CA LEU A 186 10.26 -6.49 -17.85
C LEU A 186 10.67 -5.07 -17.43
N LEU A 187 11.99 -4.82 -17.47
CA LEU A 187 12.62 -3.54 -17.18
C LEU A 187 12.56 -2.59 -18.39
N GLU A 188 11.35 -2.21 -18.80
CA GLU A 188 11.09 -1.44 -20.03
C GLU A 188 10.83 0.06 -19.80
N GLY A 189 11.27 0.59 -18.66
CA GLY A 189 10.82 1.85 -18.05
C GLY A 189 9.76 1.63 -16.96
N ARG A 190 9.76 2.50 -15.95
CA ARG A 190 8.96 2.31 -14.72
C ARG A 190 7.45 2.44 -14.96
N HIS A 191 6.66 1.53 -14.39
CA HIS A 191 5.20 1.56 -14.38
C HIS A 191 4.65 0.68 -13.25
N SER A 192 3.32 0.55 -13.11
CA SER A 192 2.73 -0.19 -11.97
C SER A 192 3.17 -1.66 -11.91
N GLY A 193 3.11 -2.39 -13.03
CA GLY A 193 3.40 -3.83 -13.05
C GLY A 193 4.88 -4.25 -13.03
N ASN A 194 5.82 -3.39 -12.67
CA ASN A 194 7.25 -3.76 -12.61
C ASN A 194 7.99 -3.23 -11.37
N GLY A 195 7.28 -2.85 -10.30
CA GLY A 195 7.92 -2.40 -9.04
C GLY A 195 8.93 -3.42 -8.48
N PHE A 196 8.50 -4.68 -8.40
CA PHE A 196 9.28 -5.76 -7.79
C PHE A 196 10.49 -6.19 -8.62
N SER A 197 10.35 -6.26 -9.95
CA SER A 197 11.47 -6.64 -10.82
C SER A 197 12.58 -5.58 -10.83
N TYR A 198 12.23 -4.29 -10.77
CA TYR A 198 13.22 -3.22 -10.59
C TYR A 198 13.91 -3.31 -9.23
N ALA A 199 13.17 -3.56 -8.15
CA ALA A 199 13.76 -3.71 -6.81
C ALA A 199 14.70 -4.93 -6.74
N ALA A 200 14.33 -6.04 -7.36
CA ALA A 200 15.18 -7.23 -7.52
C ALA A 200 16.47 -6.90 -8.30
N ASN A 201 16.34 -6.25 -9.45
CA ASN A 201 17.49 -5.87 -10.29
C ASN A 201 18.43 -4.86 -9.59
N ARG A 202 17.91 -4.04 -8.67
CA ARG A 202 18.70 -3.12 -7.83
C ARG A 202 19.25 -3.78 -6.56
N GLY A 203 18.97 -5.06 -6.33
CA GLY A 203 19.45 -5.80 -5.17
C GLY A 203 18.74 -5.44 -3.86
N ALA A 204 17.59 -4.77 -3.92
CA ALA A 204 16.77 -4.45 -2.74
C ALA A 204 15.83 -5.59 -2.34
N LEU A 205 15.38 -6.42 -3.30
CA LEU A 205 14.49 -7.55 -3.06
C LEU A 205 15.28 -8.86 -3.00
N GLY A 206 15.15 -9.61 -1.90
CA GLY A 206 15.86 -10.88 -1.67
C GLY A 206 14.96 -12.12 -1.62
N TYR A 207 13.65 -11.93 -1.45
CA TYR A 207 12.65 -12.99 -1.50
C TYR A 207 11.33 -12.40 -1.97
N TYR A 208 10.58 -13.12 -2.81
CA TYR A 208 9.27 -12.66 -3.27
C TYR A 208 8.25 -13.81 -3.36
N HIS A 209 7.08 -13.58 -2.78
CA HIS A 209 5.95 -14.50 -2.88
C HIS A 209 4.67 -13.77 -3.25
N VAL A 210 3.91 -14.32 -4.20
CA VAL A 210 2.59 -13.79 -4.60
C VAL A 210 1.49 -14.71 -4.10
N LEU A 211 0.62 -14.19 -3.24
CA LEU A 211 -0.62 -14.86 -2.85
C LEU A 211 -1.75 -14.37 -3.75
N GLY A 212 -2.62 -15.26 -4.21
CA GLY A 212 -3.78 -14.88 -5.01
C GLY A 212 -3.48 -14.62 -6.49
N LEU A 213 -2.28 -14.99 -6.97
CA LEU A 213 -1.91 -14.87 -8.38
C LEU A 213 -2.98 -15.51 -9.26
N HIS A 214 -3.49 -14.78 -10.23
CA HIS A 214 -4.47 -15.32 -11.15
C HIS A 214 -3.76 -15.93 -12.36
N GLU A 215 -3.94 -17.25 -12.53
CA GLU A 215 -3.19 -18.05 -13.52
C GLU A 215 -3.27 -17.49 -14.95
N LEU A 216 -4.38 -16.84 -15.31
CA LEU A 216 -4.61 -16.29 -16.66
C LEU A 216 -4.39 -14.77 -16.78
N LYS A 217 -4.02 -14.07 -15.71
CA LYS A 217 -3.70 -12.62 -15.77
C LYS A 217 -2.20 -12.35 -15.91
N ASN A 218 -1.40 -13.41 -15.99
CA ASN A 218 0.06 -13.35 -16.09
C ASN A 218 0.50 -14.01 -17.40
N SER A 219 1.38 -13.35 -18.14
CA SER A 219 1.97 -13.96 -19.35
C SER A 219 3.01 -15.01 -18.97
N GLU A 220 3.23 -15.98 -19.86
CA GLU A 220 4.28 -16.99 -19.65
C GLU A 220 5.65 -16.35 -19.43
N ALA A 221 6.00 -15.32 -20.21
CA ALA A 221 7.25 -14.58 -20.03
C ALA A 221 7.39 -13.95 -18.63
N ASN A 222 6.30 -13.46 -18.06
CA ASN A 222 6.28 -12.87 -16.72
C ASN A 222 6.44 -13.95 -15.63
N LEU A 223 5.78 -15.11 -15.78
CA LEU A 223 5.93 -16.25 -14.87
C LEU A 223 7.33 -16.85 -14.93
N GLN A 224 7.90 -16.94 -16.14
CA GLN A 224 9.27 -17.38 -16.33
C GLN A 224 10.26 -16.43 -15.64
N GLN A 225 10.12 -15.11 -15.84
CA GLN A 225 10.98 -14.11 -15.18
C GLN A 225 10.87 -14.17 -13.65
N LEU A 226 9.66 -14.32 -13.11
CA LEU A 226 9.44 -14.53 -11.68
C LEU A 226 10.16 -15.80 -11.18
N THR A 227 10.04 -16.90 -11.94
CA THR A 227 10.69 -18.18 -11.60
C THR A 227 12.21 -18.10 -11.67
N GLU A 228 12.77 -17.39 -12.65
CA GLU A 228 14.22 -17.16 -12.80
C GLU A 228 14.80 -16.37 -11.63
N PHE A 229 14.03 -15.43 -11.05
CA PHE A 229 14.40 -14.77 -9.80
C PHE A 229 14.31 -15.69 -8.57
N GLY A 230 13.57 -16.80 -8.66
CA GLY A 230 13.24 -17.66 -7.53
C GLY A 230 11.97 -17.23 -6.78
N GLY A 231 11.15 -16.37 -7.39
CA GLY A 231 9.85 -16.00 -6.87
C GLY A 231 8.88 -17.19 -6.86
N THR A 232 7.96 -17.19 -5.92
CA THR A 232 6.98 -18.27 -5.75
C THR A 232 5.56 -17.72 -5.62
N TRP A 233 4.54 -18.54 -5.80
CA TRP A 233 3.16 -18.09 -5.65
C TRP A 233 2.21 -19.20 -5.17
N HIS A 234 1.11 -18.77 -4.57
CA HIS A 234 -0.11 -19.56 -4.43
C HIS A 234 -1.21 -18.89 -5.25
N SER A 235 -1.81 -19.63 -6.18
CA SER A 235 -2.79 -19.02 -7.09
C SER A 235 -4.17 -18.86 -6.46
N LEU A 236 -4.93 -17.89 -6.97
CA LEU A 236 -6.35 -17.73 -6.61
C LEU A 236 -7.11 -19.03 -6.93
N GLN A 237 -6.83 -19.62 -8.08
CA GLN A 237 -7.48 -20.85 -8.51
C GLN A 237 -7.17 -22.01 -7.55
N GLN A 238 -5.93 -22.14 -7.09
CA GLN A 238 -5.52 -23.20 -6.15
C GLN A 238 -6.30 -23.14 -4.84
N ILE A 239 -6.46 -21.93 -4.27
CA ILE A 239 -7.06 -21.72 -2.95
C ILE A 239 -8.59 -21.58 -2.99
N TRP A 240 -9.14 -20.81 -3.93
CA TRP A 240 -10.57 -20.46 -3.94
C TRP A 240 -11.41 -21.23 -4.97
N ILE A 241 -10.80 -21.82 -6.01
CA ILE A 241 -11.54 -22.55 -7.05
C ILE A 241 -11.37 -24.06 -6.89
N ARG A 242 -10.15 -24.57 -7.05
CA ARG A 242 -9.82 -26.01 -7.00
C ARG A 242 -9.73 -26.55 -5.57
N ARG A 243 -9.55 -25.66 -4.59
CA ARG A 243 -9.48 -25.99 -3.15
C ARG A 243 -8.41 -27.03 -2.83
N GLU A 244 -7.28 -26.96 -3.52
CA GLU A 244 -6.15 -27.87 -3.34
C GLU A 244 -5.45 -27.63 -1.99
N ILE A 245 -5.40 -26.37 -1.55
CA ILE A 245 -4.93 -25.96 -0.23
C ILE A 245 -5.90 -24.93 0.35
N SER A 246 -5.98 -24.86 1.68
CA SER A 246 -6.70 -23.78 2.38
C SER A 246 -5.86 -22.50 2.44
N LEU A 247 -6.54 -21.35 2.57
CA LEU A 247 -5.86 -20.08 2.84
C LEU A 247 -4.97 -20.16 4.08
N THR A 248 -5.41 -20.82 5.14
CA THR A 248 -4.62 -21.00 6.37
C THR A 248 -3.30 -21.75 6.11
N GLN A 249 -3.32 -22.81 5.31
CA GLN A 249 -2.10 -23.55 4.95
C GLN A 249 -1.16 -22.68 4.10
N ALA A 250 -1.70 -21.94 3.13
CA ALA A 250 -0.90 -21.01 2.32
C ALA A 250 -0.23 -19.95 3.20
N LEU A 251 -0.98 -19.33 4.11
CA LEU A 251 -0.45 -18.31 5.03
C LEU A 251 0.60 -18.86 6.00
N GLN A 252 0.42 -20.11 6.47
CA GLN A 252 1.44 -20.79 7.29
C GLN A 252 2.73 -21.01 6.51
N ASP A 253 2.65 -21.53 5.28
CA ASP A 253 3.82 -21.74 4.43
C ASP A 253 4.54 -20.42 4.12
N ILE A 254 3.79 -19.39 3.74
CA ILE A 254 4.31 -18.04 3.48
C ILE A 254 5.03 -17.49 4.70
N ALA A 255 4.38 -17.47 5.88
CA ALA A 255 4.99 -16.94 7.10
C ALA A 255 6.25 -17.71 7.51
N ASN A 256 6.26 -19.04 7.34
CA ASN A 256 7.44 -19.86 7.61
C ASN A 256 8.61 -19.48 6.68
N LYS A 257 8.36 -19.37 5.38
CA LYS A 257 9.38 -18.99 4.38
C LYS A 257 9.88 -17.57 4.62
N LEU A 258 9.00 -16.60 4.84
CA LEU A 258 9.38 -15.23 5.19
C LEU A 258 10.31 -15.19 6.41
N ASN A 259 9.95 -15.88 7.50
CA ASN A 259 10.78 -15.92 8.70
C ASN A 259 12.13 -16.63 8.49
N GLN A 260 12.20 -17.65 7.63
CA GLN A 260 13.46 -18.32 7.29
C GLN A 260 14.45 -17.40 6.56
N THR A 261 13.98 -16.38 5.83
CA THR A 261 14.87 -15.41 5.17
C THR A 261 15.64 -14.55 6.19
N ALA A 262 15.09 -14.38 7.40
CA ALA A 262 15.56 -13.43 8.41
C ALA A 262 15.70 -11.98 7.89
N LEU A 263 14.97 -11.61 6.83
CA LEU A 263 14.92 -10.27 6.25
C LEU A 263 13.75 -9.47 6.85
N PRO A 264 13.81 -8.12 6.82
CA PRO A 264 12.61 -7.30 6.98
C PRO A 264 11.56 -7.67 5.93
N VAL A 265 10.27 -7.58 6.29
CA VAL A 265 9.16 -7.99 5.42
C VAL A 265 8.37 -6.81 4.90
N ALA A 266 8.32 -6.66 3.58
CA ALA A 266 7.36 -5.82 2.87
C ALA A 266 6.02 -6.55 2.75
N LEU A 267 4.97 -5.99 3.35
CA LEU A 267 3.61 -6.51 3.22
C LEU A 267 2.86 -5.70 2.18
N GLU A 268 2.52 -6.32 1.07
CA GLU A 268 1.90 -5.69 -0.10
C GLU A 268 0.50 -6.27 -0.32
N LEU A 269 -0.42 -5.41 -0.75
CA LEU A 269 -1.74 -5.79 -1.19
C LEU A 269 -2.17 -4.86 -2.34
N ASP A 270 -2.37 -5.47 -3.52
CA ASP A 270 -3.10 -4.85 -4.61
C ASP A 270 -4.60 -5.07 -4.39
N VAL A 271 -5.36 -3.98 -4.27
CA VAL A 271 -6.80 -4.12 -4.00
C VAL A 271 -7.57 -4.66 -5.22
N ASP A 272 -6.96 -4.73 -6.41
CA ASP A 272 -7.45 -5.50 -7.57
C ASP A 272 -7.69 -6.98 -7.22
N ALA A 273 -7.03 -7.52 -6.20
CA ALA A 273 -7.25 -8.87 -5.71
C ALA A 273 -8.63 -9.05 -5.08
N ILE A 274 -9.21 -7.98 -4.52
CA ILE A 274 -10.44 -8.04 -3.74
C ILE A 274 -11.65 -7.97 -4.67
N ALA A 275 -12.60 -8.89 -4.46
CA ALA A 275 -13.81 -8.96 -5.26
C ALA A 275 -14.59 -7.63 -5.23
N LYS A 276 -14.86 -7.08 -6.43
CA LYS A 276 -15.62 -5.85 -6.69
C LYS A 276 -15.04 -4.59 -6.07
N MET A 277 -13.78 -4.62 -5.63
CA MET A 277 -13.14 -3.41 -5.15
C MET A 277 -12.99 -2.41 -6.32
N PRO A 278 -13.27 -1.11 -6.11
CA PRO A 278 -13.03 -0.10 -7.13
C PRO A 278 -11.55 0.07 -7.41
N SER A 279 -11.15 -0.26 -8.63
CA SER A 279 -9.75 -0.30 -9.05
C SER A 279 -9.64 -0.34 -10.58
N SER A 280 -8.42 -0.18 -11.11
CA SER A 280 -8.20 -0.12 -12.55
C SER A 280 -8.54 -1.44 -13.26
N ALA A 281 -8.32 -2.58 -12.59
CA ALA A 281 -8.60 -3.94 -13.09
C ALA A 281 -9.53 -4.77 -12.17
N SER A 282 -10.59 -4.12 -11.66
CA SER A 282 -11.61 -4.72 -10.79
C SER A 282 -12.11 -6.08 -11.29
N THR A 283 -12.31 -7.02 -10.37
CA THR A 283 -12.75 -8.40 -10.66
C THR A 283 -14.03 -8.73 -9.92
N ALA A 284 -15.01 -9.30 -10.64
CA ALA A 284 -16.23 -9.82 -10.01
C ALA A 284 -15.95 -11.08 -9.16
N ALA A 285 -15.01 -11.92 -9.62
CA ALA A 285 -14.60 -13.15 -8.97
C ALA A 285 -13.20 -12.98 -8.34
N GLY A 286 -13.13 -12.16 -7.29
CA GLY A 286 -11.92 -11.92 -6.52
C GLY A 286 -11.94 -12.58 -5.14
N ILE A 287 -10.94 -12.23 -4.35
CA ILE A 287 -10.78 -12.65 -2.95
C ILE A 287 -11.77 -11.86 -2.08
N PRO A 288 -12.46 -12.49 -1.12
CA PRO A 288 -13.27 -11.76 -0.15
C PRO A 288 -12.44 -10.75 0.65
N LEU A 289 -12.97 -9.55 0.91
CA LEU A 289 -12.28 -8.53 1.73
C LEU A 289 -11.83 -9.06 3.10
N LEU A 290 -12.63 -9.93 3.73
CA LEU A 290 -12.29 -10.52 5.02
C LEU A 290 -11.10 -11.50 4.92
N ASP A 291 -10.93 -12.20 3.80
CA ASP A 291 -9.77 -13.07 3.56
C ASP A 291 -8.50 -12.22 3.34
N ALA A 292 -8.63 -11.07 2.65
CA ALA A 292 -7.57 -10.08 2.51
C ALA A 292 -7.14 -9.46 3.86
N ALA A 293 -8.11 -9.06 4.69
CA ALA A 293 -7.85 -8.59 6.04
C ALA A 293 -7.22 -9.70 6.92
N HIS A 294 -7.66 -10.94 6.76
CA HIS A 294 -7.05 -12.09 7.44
C HIS A 294 -5.60 -12.30 7.02
N TYR A 295 -5.28 -12.20 5.72
CA TYR A 295 -3.91 -12.25 5.22
C TYR A 295 -3.03 -11.17 5.89
N ILE A 296 -3.47 -9.91 5.87
CA ILE A 296 -2.73 -8.81 6.51
C ILE A 296 -2.49 -9.11 7.99
N SER A 297 -3.54 -9.43 8.74
CA SER A 297 -3.46 -9.70 10.17
C SER A 297 -2.56 -10.89 10.48
N TYR A 298 -2.65 -11.95 9.69
CA TYR A 298 -1.87 -13.18 9.89
C TYR A 298 -0.37 -12.95 9.70
N ILE A 299 0.02 -12.29 8.60
CA ILE A 299 1.43 -12.01 8.30
C ILE A 299 1.99 -10.98 9.30
N ALA A 300 1.28 -9.88 9.53
CA ALA A 300 1.70 -8.81 10.43
C ALA A 300 1.94 -9.25 11.89
N SER A 301 1.19 -10.26 12.36
CA SER A 301 1.32 -10.82 13.72
C SER A 301 2.38 -11.91 13.87
N ARG A 302 3.05 -12.31 12.77
CA ARG A 302 3.99 -13.45 12.73
C ARG A 302 5.32 -13.17 12.03
N CYS A 303 5.42 -12.08 11.29
CA CYS A 303 6.60 -11.74 10.51
C CYS A 303 7.12 -10.35 10.91
N PRO A 304 8.44 -10.08 10.74
CA PRO A 304 9.03 -8.77 11.02
C PRO A 304 8.70 -7.78 9.89
N CYS A 305 7.42 -7.39 9.79
CA CYS A 305 6.97 -6.41 8.80
C CYS A 305 7.66 -5.06 9.01
N ALA A 306 8.10 -4.46 7.90
CA ALA A 306 8.77 -3.17 7.84
C ALA A 306 7.86 -2.05 7.31
N TYR A 307 6.81 -2.41 6.57
CA TYR A 307 5.72 -1.52 6.15
C TYR A 307 4.51 -2.33 5.67
N LEU A 308 3.39 -1.63 5.49
CA LEU A 308 2.23 -2.07 4.71
C LEU A 308 2.02 -1.14 3.52
N HIS A 309 1.70 -1.68 2.36
CA HIS A 309 1.28 -0.92 1.19
C HIS A 309 -0.05 -1.46 0.64
N LEU A 310 -1.00 -0.55 0.45
CA LEU A 310 -2.33 -0.79 -0.11
C LEU A 310 -2.45 -0.02 -1.43
N ALA A 311 -2.27 -0.74 -2.55
CA ALA A 311 -2.14 -0.14 -3.89
C ALA A 311 -3.45 -0.13 -4.69
N GLU A 312 -3.49 0.64 -5.79
CA GLU A 312 -4.46 0.56 -6.91
C GLU A 312 -5.94 0.89 -6.59
N ALA A 313 -6.26 1.28 -5.36
CA ALA A 313 -7.61 1.68 -5.01
C ALA A 313 -8.04 2.93 -5.80
N ALA A 314 -9.06 2.79 -6.65
CA ALA A 314 -9.51 3.83 -7.56
C ALA A 314 -11.02 4.07 -7.39
N PRO A 315 -11.44 4.99 -6.48
CA PRO A 315 -12.86 5.29 -6.25
C PRO A 315 -13.62 5.67 -7.54
N SER A 316 -12.97 6.36 -8.47
CA SER A 316 -13.57 6.76 -9.75
C SER A 316 -13.92 5.59 -10.67
N CYS A 317 -13.37 4.40 -10.43
CA CYS A 317 -13.62 3.20 -11.22
C CYS A 317 -14.84 2.39 -10.74
N HIS A 318 -15.54 2.84 -9.70
CA HIS A 318 -16.72 2.14 -9.20
C HIS A 318 -17.90 2.20 -10.20
N GLU A 319 -18.51 1.05 -10.51
CA GLU A 319 -19.59 0.93 -11.52
C GLU A 319 -20.82 1.79 -11.21
N ALA A 320 -21.23 1.88 -9.94
CA ALA A 320 -22.31 2.75 -9.47
C ALA A 320 -21.93 4.25 -9.30
N GLY A 321 -20.76 4.67 -9.78
CA GLY A 321 -20.28 6.06 -9.73
C GLY A 321 -19.40 6.39 -8.52
N ILE A 322 -18.78 7.57 -8.59
CA ILE A 322 -17.69 7.98 -7.68
C ILE A 322 -18.09 8.02 -6.20
N GLU A 323 -19.33 8.40 -5.87
CA GLU A 323 -19.82 8.43 -4.49
C GLU A 323 -19.91 7.03 -3.88
N ALA A 324 -20.24 6.01 -4.68
CA ALA A 324 -20.18 4.62 -4.24
C ALA A 324 -18.73 4.16 -4.08
N GLY A 325 -17.85 4.55 -5.01
CA GLY A 325 -16.42 4.34 -4.90
C GLY A 325 -15.82 4.90 -3.63
N PHE A 326 -16.18 6.12 -3.23
CA PHE A 326 -15.70 6.71 -1.99
C PHE A 326 -16.10 5.90 -0.75
N ARG A 327 -17.33 5.37 -0.72
CA ARG A 327 -17.78 4.54 0.40
C ARG A 327 -17.05 3.20 0.45
N ASP A 328 -17.01 2.49 -0.66
CA ASP A 328 -16.51 1.12 -0.71
C ASP A 328 -14.98 1.09 -0.52
N VAL A 329 -14.25 2.01 -1.14
CA VAL A 329 -12.81 2.17 -0.92
C VAL A 329 -12.52 2.61 0.51
N GLY A 330 -13.28 3.59 1.02
CA GLY A 330 -13.11 4.11 2.37
C GLY A 330 -13.29 3.02 3.41
N GLN A 331 -14.36 2.22 3.32
CA GLN A 331 -14.63 1.11 4.24
C GLN A 331 -13.58 0.00 4.11
N SER A 332 -13.29 -0.43 2.90
CA SER A 332 -12.36 -1.55 2.68
C SER A 332 -10.96 -1.25 3.19
N ILE A 333 -10.39 -0.09 2.83
CA ILE A 333 -9.06 0.31 3.32
C ILE A 333 -9.07 0.52 4.83
N SER A 334 -10.16 1.01 5.42
CA SER A 334 -10.27 1.15 6.88
C SER A 334 -10.12 -0.19 7.61
N GLU A 335 -10.75 -1.25 7.09
CA GLU A 335 -10.64 -2.61 7.65
C GLU A 335 -9.22 -3.17 7.50
N LEU A 336 -8.56 -2.91 6.37
CA LEU A 336 -7.18 -3.35 6.13
C LEU A 336 -6.17 -2.63 7.05
N ILE A 337 -6.34 -1.32 7.27
CA ILE A 337 -5.54 -0.56 8.25
C ILE A 337 -5.76 -1.13 9.65
N TYR A 338 -7.02 -1.36 10.05
CA TYR A 338 -7.33 -1.94 11.37
C TYR A 338 -6.66 -3.31 11.55
N ALA A 339 -6.79 -4.20 10.55
CA ALA A 339 -6.19 -5.54 10.58
C ALA A 339 -4.66 -5.50 10.76
N TYR A 340 -3.99 -4.55 10.11
CA TYR A 340 -2.55 -4.37 10.23
C TYR A 340 -2.16 -3.80 11.59
N VAL A 341 -2.68 -2.62 11.95
CA VAL A 341 -2.29 -1.91 13.17
C VAL A 341 -2.49 -2.78 14.40
N GLN A 342 -3.64 -3.47 14.49
CA GLN A 342 -3.93 -4.36 15.61
C GLN A 342 -2.92 -5.53 15.69
N ALA A 343 -2.65 -6.18 14.57
CA ALA A 343 -1.74 -7.33 14.51
C ALA A 343 -0.28 -6.93 14.78
N ARG A 344 0.14 -5.77 14.28
CA ARG A 344 1.47 -5.20 14.49
C ARG A 344 1.70 -4.77 15.93
N CYS A 345 0.74 -4.09 16.56
CA CYS A 345 0.83 -3.77 17.99
C CYS A 345 1.03 -5.03 18.85
N GLN A 346 0.34 -6.14 18.53
CA GLN A 346 0.54 -7.41 19.23
C GLN A 346 1.92 -8.03 18.97
N PHE A 347 2.46 -7.91 17.76
CA PHE A 347 3.78 -8.41 17.44
C PHE A 347 4.89 -7.61 18.15
N LEU A 348 4.78 -6.29 18.16
CA LEU A 348 5.77 -5.38 18.76
C LEU A 348 5.77 -5.43 20.29
N ALA A 349 4.70 -5.92 20.92
CA ALA A 349 4.61 -6.08 22.36
C ALA A 349 5.23 -7.39 22.90
N ARG A 350 5.71 -8.30 22.03
CA ARG A 350 6.33 -9.58 22.40
C ARG A 350 7.83 -9.43 22.62
#